data_AF-A0A7S2TAT4-F1
#
_entry.id   AF-A0A7S2TAT4-F1
#
_cell.length_a   1.000
_cell.length_b   1.000
_cell.length_c   1.000
_cell.angle_alpha   90.00
_cell.angle_beta   90.00
_cell.angle_gamma   90.00
#
_symmetry.space_group_name_H-M   'P 1'
#
loop_
_entity.id
_entity.type
_entity.pdbx_description
1 polymer ?
#
loop_
_entity_poly.entity_id
_entity_poly.type
_entity_poly.pdbx_seq_one_letter_code
_entity_poly.pdbx_strand_id
1 'polypeptide(L)'
;DPVVSYRETVTEESSQMCLSKSANKHNRLYTKAMPLPEGVDMAIEEGKINPRDEFKARARVLADEFGMDVGEARKIWAFGPEGTGPNFLLDASKGVQYLNEIKDHFNSGFQWAMKEGPMCEEQCRGVIIRVLDVTLHADAIHRGAGQILPTARRVSYASMLTASPTLLEPVYLADISCPQDSTGGIYGVLTTRRGHVFAEESRPGSPIVQLKAYLPVSESFGFTSALRAATGGKAFPQCSFDHWEALNTNPLIEGTKCNETVLAIRERKGINKEIPTLDRYLDKL
;
A
#
# COMPACT_ATOMS: atom_id res chain seq x y z
N ASP A 1 18.23 -8.83 -14.06
CA ASP A 1 17.09 -9.68 -13.68
C ASP A 1 15.80 -8.87 -13.60
N PRO A 2 14.66 -9.46 -13.97
CA PRO A 2 13.36 -8.80 -13.82
C PRO A 2 13.08 -8.46 -12.36
N VAL A 3 12.47 -7.30 -12.12
CA VAL A 3 12.23 -6.76 -10.78
C VAL A 3 10.73 -6.75 -10.49
N VAL A 4 10.36 -7.33 -9.35
CA VAL A 4 8.99 -7.24 -8.83
C VAL A 4 8.81 -5.93 -8.09
N SER A 5 7.76 -5.20 -8.43
CA SER A 5 7.35 -3.99 -7.71
C SER A 5 6.42 -4.38 -6.57
N TYR A 6 6.71 -3.92 -5.37
CA TYR A 6 5.87 -4.12 -4.19
C TYR A 6 5.09 -2.84 -3.88
N ARG A 7 4.19 -2.88 -2.91
CA ARG A 7 3.61 -1.68 -2.31
C ARG A 7 3.80 -1.69 -0.81
N GLU A 8 3.91 -0.50 -0.23
CA GLU A 8 3.97 -0.32 1.22
C GLU A 8 2.55 -0.10 1.78
N THR A 9 2.20 -0.75 2.88
CA THR A 9 0.90 -0.57 3.52
C THR A 9 1.01 -0.66 5.04
N VAL A 10 -0.11 -0.48 5.73
CA VAL A 10 -0.28 -0.60 7.18
C VAL A 10 -1.47 -1.50 7.46
N THR A 11 -1.43 -2.32 8.49
CA THR A 11 -2.53 -3.25 8.80
C THR A 11 -3.39 -2.81 9.98
N GLU A 12 -2.91 -1.89 10.81
CA GLU A 12 -3.61 -1.43 12.01
C GLU A 12 -3.57 0.09 12.14
N GLU A 13 -4.35 0.67 13.05
CA GLU A 13 -4.18 2.08 13.40
C GLU A 13 -2.85 2.28 14.14
N SER A 14 -2.19 3.42 13.93
CA SER A 14 -1.00 3.80 14.71
C SER A 14 -1.22 3.63 16.21
N SER A 15 -0.34 2.82 16.80
CA SER A 15 -0.27 2.54 18.25
C SER A 15 -0.13 3.80 19.11
N GLN A 16 0.41 4.89 18.56
CA GLN A 16 0.54 6.18 19.23
C GLN A 16 0.31 7.35 18.27
N MET A 17 -0.02 8.51 18.84
CA MET A 17 -0.07 9.76 18.08
C MET A 17 1.37 10.20 17.75
N CYS A 18 1.66 10.37 16.47
CA CYS A 18 2.98 10.76 16.00
C CYS A 18 3.08 12.28 15.87
N LEU A 19 4.23 12.83 16.29
CA LEU A 19 4.55 14.26 16.27
C LEU A 19 5.79 14.50 15.40
N SER A 20 5.74 15.55 14.57
CA SER A 20 6.92 16.13 13.91
C SER A 20 6.89 17.65 14.02
N LYS A 21 8.07 18.24 14.23
CA LYS A 21 8.29 19.69 14.33
C LYS A 21 8.88 20.22 13.01
N SER A 22 8.56 21.46 12.66
CA SER A 22 9.23 22.17 11.57
C SER A 22 10.69 22.49 11.91
N ALA A 23 11.50 22.76 10.88
CA ALA A 23 12.92 23.08 11.07
C ALA A 23 13.12 24.31 11.99
N ASN A 24 12.21 25.30 11.89
CA ASN A 24 12.17 26.45 12.80
C ASN A 24 11.56 26.17 14.19
N LYS A 25 11.12 24.92 14.46
CA LYS A 25 10.51 24.45 15.71
C LYS A 25 9.20 25.12 16.13
N HIS A 26 8.64 26.00 15.30
CA HIS A 26 7.43 26.75 15.63
C HIS A 26 6.13 26.03 15.23
N ASN A 27 6.20 25.09 14.29
CA ASN A 27 5.05 24.32 13.84
C ASN A 27 5.18 22.87 14.29
N ARG A 28 4.04 22.25 14.63
CA ARG A 28 3.96 20.85 15.04
C ARG A 28 2.76 20.21 14.37
N LEU A 29 2.98 19.06 13.76
CA LEU A 29 1.92 18.27 13.13
C LEU A 29 1.73 17.00 13.95
N TYR A 30 0.48 16.66 14.26
CA TYR A 30 0.11 15.46 14.99
C TYR A 30 -0.76 14.58 14.10
N THR A 31 -0.30 13.36 13.82
CA THR A 31 -1.01 12.43 12.93
C THR A 31 -1.04 11.01 13.45
N LYS A 32 -1.95 10.24 12.88
CA LYS A 32 -1.96 8.77 12.91
C LYS A 32 -2.18 8.22 11.50
N ALA A 33 -1.70 7.02 11.26
CA ALA A 33 -1.99 6.23 10.08
C ALA A 33 -2.99 5.13 10.43
N MET A 34 -3.79 4.71 9.46
CA MET A 34 -4.66 3.53 9.58
C MET A 34 -4.87 2.91 8.19
N PRO A 35 -5.22 1.62 8.12
CA PRO A 35 -5.58 0.99 6.85
C PRO A 35 -6.82 1.64 6.24
N LEU A 36 -6.88 1.67 4.91
CA LEU A 36 -8.13 1.90 4.19
C LEU A 36 -9.13 0.76 4.49
N PRO A 37 -10.43 1.05 4.58
CA PRO A 37 -11.44 0.00 4.63
C PRO A 37 -11.33 -0.93 3.42
N GLU A 38 -11.65 -2.20 3.64
CA GLU A 38 -11.56 -3.25 2.62
C GLU A 38 -12.34 -2.88 1.35
N GLY A 39 -11.71 -3.04 0.19
CA GLY A 39 -12.31 -2.77 -1.12
C GLY A 39 -12.31 -1.32 -1.57
N VAL A 40 -12.02 -0.34 -0.70
CA VAL A 40 -11.94 1.07 -1.09
C VAL A 40 -10.79 1.31 -2.07
N ASP A 41 -9.65 0.68 -1.83
CA ASP A 41 -8.48 0.68 -2.68
C ASP A 41 -8.80 0.24 -4.12
N MET A 42 -9.51 -0.89 -4.28
CA MET A 42 -9.96 -1.38 -5.58
C MET A 42 -10.98 -0.43 -6.22
N ALA A 43 -11.95 0.07 -5.44
CA ALA A 43 -12.95 1.00 -5.94
C ALA A 43 -12.33 2.33 -6.46
N ILE A 44 -11.21 2.75 -5.90
CA ILE A 44 -10.44 3.91 -6.40
C ILE A 44 -9.74 3.56 -7.72
N GLU A 45 -9.06 2.42 -7.77
CA GLU A 45 -8.31 1.95 -8.96
C GLU A 45 -9.23 1.67 -10.16
N GLU A 46 -10.44 1.17 -9.92
CA GLU A 46 -11.50 0.96 -10.93
C GLU A 46 -12.23 2.26 -11.32
N GLY A 47 -11.99 3.35 -10.59
CA GLY A 47 -12.60 4.66 -10.85
C GLY A 47 -14.03 4.84 -10.34
N LYS A 48 -14.54 3.92 -9.50
CA LYS A 48 -15.82 4.07 -8.80
C LYS A 48 -15.79 5.21 -7.77
N ILE A 49 -14.64 5.42 -7.14
CA ILE A 49 -14.37 6.52 -6.22
C ILE A 49 -13.30 7.41 -6.83
N ASN A 50 -13.65 8.64 -7.18
CA ASN A 50 -12.74 9.57 -7.83
C ASN A 50 -12.42 10.81 -6.96
N PRO A 51 -11.18 11.31 -7.01
CA PRO A 51 -10.82 12.60 -6.42
C PRO A 51 -11.69 13.77 -6.91
N ARG A 52 -12.16 13.71 -8.17
CA ARG A 52 -12.96 14.75 -8.83
C ARG A 52 -14.45 14.71 -8.50
N ASP A 53 -14.92 13.66 -7.85
CA ASP A 53 -16.33 13.52 -7.48
C ASP A 53 -16.76 14.59 -6.48
N GLU A 54 -18.05 14.93 -6.51
CA GLU A 54 -18.63 15.81 -5.50
C GLU A 54 -18.47 15.17 -4.12
N PHE A 55 -17.85 15.90 -3.19
CA PHE A 55 -17.34 15.33 -1.95
C PHE A 55 -18.43 14.74 -1.04
N LYS A 56 -19.67 15.27 -1.05
CA LYS A 56 -20.77 14.71 -0.26
C LYS A 56 -21.29 13.40 -0.86
N ALA A 57 -21.41 13.32 -2.18
CA ALA A 57 -21.78 12.10 -2.88
C ALA A 57 -20.72 11.01 -2.65
N ARG A 58 -19.44 11.35 -2.84
CA ARG A 58 -18.31 10.45 -2.54
C ARG A 58 -18.34 9.96 -1.09
N ALA A 59 -18.59 10.86 -0.14
CA ALA A 59 -18.66 10.50 1.28
C ALA A 59 -19.83 9.56 1.61
N ARG A 60 -20.95 9.64 0.89
CA ARG A 60 -22.06 8.69 1.04
C ARG A 60 -21.68 7.31 0.52
N VAL A 61 -21.07 7.23 -0.67
CA VAL A 61 -20.59 5.95 -1.22
C VAL A 61 -19.61 5.27 -0.26
N LEU A 62 -18.62 6.04 0.25
CA LEU A 62 -17.66 5.54 1.23
C LEU A 62 -18.31 5.03 2.53
N ALA A 63 -19.41 5.63 2.96
CA ALA A 63 -20.10 5.22 4.17
C ALA A 63 -21.05 4.03 3.94
N ASP A 64 -21.89 4.12 2.91
CA ASP A 64 -22.95 3.16 2.65
C ASP A 64 -22.40 1.82 2.16
N GLU A 65 -21.32 1.83 1.36
CA GLU A 65 -20.75 0.61 0.79
C GLU A 65 -19.52 0.09 1.55
N PHE A 66 -18.72 0.98 2.15
CA PHE A 66 -17.43 0.63 2.76
C PHE A 66 -17.36 0.91 4.27
N GLY A 67 -18.45 1.37 4.88
CA GLY A 67 -18.54 1.58 6.33
C GLY A 67 -17.69 2.71 6.90
N MET A 68 -17.17 3.61 6.06
CA MET A 68 -16.41 4.77 6.54
C MET A 68 -17.34 5.80 7.22
N ASP A 69 -16.87 6.48 8.26
CA ASP A 69 -17.65 7.58 8.85
C ASP A 69 -17.89 8.70 7.81
N VAL A 70 -19.16 9.09 7.63
CA VAL A 70 -19.55 10.11 6.64
C VAL A 70 -18.89 11.46 6.94
N GLY A 71 -18.70 11.79 8.21
CA GLY A 71 -18.07 13.04 8.65
C GLY A 71 -16.59 13.08 8.26
N GLU A 72 -15.88 11.98 8.50
CA GLU A 72 -14.50 11.75 8.09
C GLU A 72 -14.35 11.74 6.57
N ALA A 73 -15.19 10.99 5.86
CA ALA A 73 -15.14 10.88 4.41
C ALA A 73 -15.34 12.24 3.68
N ARG A 74 -16.11 13.16 4.29
CA ARG A 74 -16.26 14.55 3.79
C ARG A 74 -15.02 15.41 3.97
N LYS A 75 -14.14 15.04 4.90
CA LYS A 75 -12.91 15.77 5.25
C LYS A 75 -11.65 15.17 4.63
N ILE A 76 -11.80 14.32 3.61
CA ILE A 76 -10.68 13.89 2.77
C ILE A 76 -10.12 15.11 2.02
N TRP A 77 -8.88 15.46 2.32
CA TRP A 77 -8.15 16.54 1.67
C TRP A 77 -7.59 16.15 0.32
N ALA A 78 -7.04 14.94 0.21
CA ALA A 78 -6.38 14.47 -1.01
C ALA A 78 -6.31 12.94 -1.09
N PHE A 79 -6.19 12.46 -2.32
CA PHE A 79 -5.81 11.11 -2.68
C PHE A 79 -4.32 11.07 -2.97
N GLY A 80 -3.64 9.94 -2.86
CA GLY A 80 -2.21 9.87 -3.16
C GLY A 80 -1.73 8.46 -3.50
N PRO A 81 -0.57 8.30 -4.17
CA PRO A 81 0.23 9.37 -4.76
C PRO A 81 -0.43 9.99 -6.01
N GLU A 82 0.15 11.08 -6.50
CA GLU A 82 -0.24 11.81 -7.73
C GLU A 82 -1.70 12.30 -7.77
N GLY A 83 -2.33 12.42 -6.60
CA GLY A 83 -3.71 12.89 -6.49
C GLY A 83 -4.77 11.87 -6.90
N THR A 84 -4.40 10.64 -7.26
CA THR A 84 -5.33 9.59 -7.74
C THR A 84 -5.15 8.23 -7.07
N GLY A 85 -4.01 8.00 -6.42
CA GLY A 85 -3.74 6.70 -5.82
C GLY A 85 -4.65 6.36 -4.63
N PRO A 86 -4.70 5.06 -4.24
CA PRO A 86 -5.55 4.52 -3.19
C PRO A 86 -4.96 4.79 -1.80
N ASN A 87 -4.81 6.07 -1.44
CA ASN A 87 -4.41 6.51 -0.11
C ASN A 87 -5.12 7.82 0.22
N PHE A 88 -5.52 8.06 1.47
CA PHE A 88 -6.22 9.29 1.87
C PHE A 88 -5.39 10.15 2.82
N LEU A 89 -5.41 11.46 2.58
CA LEU A 89 -5.09 12.46 3.58
C LEU A 89 -6.40 13.02 4.14
N LEU A 90 -6.59 12.93 5.46
CA LEU A 90 -7.85 13.24 6.13
C LEU A 90 -7.65 14.24 7.27
N ASP A 91 -8.52 15.23 7.37
CA ASP A 91 -8.57 16.16 8.49
C ASP A 91 -9.52 15.69 9.58
N ALA A 92 -8.96 15.33 10.73
CA ALA A 92 -9.69 14.98 11.94
C ALA A 92 -9.51 16.05 13.05
N SER A 93 -8.88 17.18 12.74
CA SER A 93 -8.57 18.24 13.70
C SER A 93 -9.80 19.07 14.07
N LYS A 94 -9.70 19.79 15.20
CA LYS A 94 -10.77 20.64 15.73
C LYS A 94 -10.19 21.98 16.21
N GLY A 95 -10.73 23.08 15.70
CA GLY A 95 -10.41 24.43 16.20
C GLY A 95 -9.02 24.96 15.83
N VAL A 96 -8.34 24.37 14.85
CA VAL A 96 -7.01 24.83 14.42
C VAL A 96 -7.11 26.09 13.57
N GLN A 97 -6.48 27.16 14.03
CA GLN A 97 -6.35 28.41 13.28
C GLN A 97 -5.36 28.23 12.13
N TYR A 98 -5.62 28.89 10.99
CA TYR A 98 -4.75 28.89 9.80
C TYR A 98 -4.54 27.52 9.12
N LEU A 99 -5.33 26.51 9.47
CA LEU A 99 -5.21 25.15 8.90
C LEU A 99 -5.31 25.13 7.37
N ASN A 100 -6.22 25.93 6.81
CA ASN A 100 -6.41 26.01 5.37
C ASN A 100 -5.20 26.58 4.62
N GLU A 101 -4.36 27.41 5.27
CA GLU A 101 -3.17 27.99 4.65
C GLU A 101 -2.06 26.95 4.43
N ILE A 102 -2.01 25.92 5.27
CA ILE A 102 -0.98 24.88 5.20
C ILE A 102 -1.44 23.63 4.43
N LYS A 103 -2.72 23.54 4.05
CA LYS A 103 -3.33 22.36 3.43
C LYS A 103 -2.55 21.89 2.20
N ASP A 104 -2.20 22.79 1.29
CA ASP A 104 -1.49 22.45 0.06
C ASP A 104 -0.04 22.02 0.31
N HIS A 105 0.60 22.61 1.33
CA HIS A 105 1.95 22.24 1.75
C HIS A 105 1.97 20.86 2.42
N PHE A 106 0.95 20.56 3.25
CA PHE A 106 0.77 19.25 3.84
C PHE A 106 0.53 18.21 2.74
N ASN A 107 -0.41 18.49 1.83
CA ASN A 107 -0.73 17.62 0.71
C ASN A 107 0.52 17.28 -0.11
N SER A 108 1.35 18.27 -0.44
CA SER A 108 2.63 18.03 -1.13
C SER A 108 3.55 17.05 -0.37
N GLY A 109 3.61 17.17 0.96
CA GLY A 109 4.38 16.24 1.80
C GLY A 109 3.79 14.83 1.82
N PHE A 110 2.46 14.73 1.85
CA PHE A 110 1.72 13.47 1.75
C PHE A 110 1.91 12.80 0.38
N GLN A 111 1.81 13.54 -0.74
CA GLN A 111 2.04 12.99 -2.08
C GLN A 111 3.41 12.35 -2.20
N TRP A 112 4.44 13.00 -1.63
CA TRP A 112 5.78 12.43 -1.60
C TRP A 112 5.84 11.18 -0.72
N ALA A 113 5.31 11.25 0.51
CA ALA A 113 5.29 10.11 1.42
C ALA A 113 4.57 8.89 0.84
N MET A 114 3.52 9.09 0.03
CA MET A 114 2.79 7.99 -0.63
C MET A 114 3.50 7.50 -1.90
N LYS A 115 4.36 8.31 -2.52
CA LYS A 115 5.13 7.92 -3.70
C LYS A 115 6.36 7.09 -3.32
N GLU A 116 7.01 7.45 -2.21
CA GLU A 116 8.19 6.80 -1.66
C GLU A 116 7.91 6.50 -0.18
N GLY A 117 7.51 5.27 0.13
CA GLY A 117 7.21 4.84 1.49
C GLY A 117 8.46 4.75 2.39
N PRO A 118 8.26 4.67 3.73
CA PRO A 118 9.36 4.71 4.70
C PRO A 118 10.23 3.44 4.72
N MET A 119 9.72 2.28 4.28
CA MET A 119 10.40 1.00 4.44
C MET A 119 11.44 0.74 3.37
N CYS A 120 11.08 0.90 2.09
CA CYS A 120 11.96 0.62 0.96
C CYS A 120 11.74 1.56 -0.24
N GLU A 121 11.11 2.71 -0.01
CA GLU A 121 10.80 3.70 -1.05
C GLU A 121 9.96 3.10 -2.19
N GLU A 122 9.08 2.15 -1.87
CA GLU A 122 8.03 1.69 -2.79
C GLU A 122 6.77 2.56 -2.63
N GLN A 123 5.90 2.56 -3.64
CA GLN A 123 4.65 3.31 -3.55
C GLN A 123 3.76 2.74 -2.45
N CYS A 124 3.10 3.63 -1.71
CA CYS A 124 2.14 3.24 -0.68
C CYS A 124 0.79 2.88 -1.32
N ARG A 125 0.07 1.95 -0.71
CA ARG A 125 -1.28 1.54 -1.11
C ARG A 125 -2.09 1.18 0.13
N GLY A 126 -3.34 1.62 0.22
CA GLY A 126 -4.20 1.22 1.32
C GLY A 126 -4.02 2.05 2.60
N VAL A 127 -3.45 3.26 2.54
CA VAL A 127 -3.08 4.03 3.75
C VAL A 127 -3.93 5.30 3.90
N ILE A 128 -4.47 5.52 5.11
CA ILE A 128 -5.07 6.79 5.52
C ILE A 128 -4.14 7.50 6.50
N ILE A 129 -3.76 8.75 6.22
CA ILE A 129 -3.09 9.65 7.18
C ILE A 129 -4.12 10.62 7.76
N ARG A 130 -4.38 10.51 9.06
CA ARG A 130 -5.31 11.36 9.82
C ARG A 130 -4.57 12.47 10.53
N VAL A 131 -4.88 13.71 10.18
CA VAL A 131 -4.40 14.91 10.86
C VAL A 131 -5.25 15.16 12.10
N LEU A 132 -4.69 14.88 13.28
CA LEU A 132 -5.41 14.95 14.55
C LEU A 132 -5.34 16.34 15.17
N ASP A 133 -4.17 16.95 15.13
CA ASP A 133 -3.95 18.30 15.65
C ASP A 133 -2.77 18.96 14.93
N VAL A 134 -2.75 20.28 14.95
CA VAL A 134 -1.67 21.08 14.36
C VAL A 134 -1.48 22.34 15.18
N THR A 135 -0.23 22.60 15.62
CA THR A 135 0.14 23.90 16.18
C THR A 135 0.92 24.70 15.15
N LEU A 136 0.47 25.93 14.87
CA LEU A 136 1.02 26.80 13.84
C LEU A 136 1.52 28.12 14.43
N HIS A 137 2.66 28.61 13.93
CA HIS A 137 3.17 29.94 14.31
C HIS A 137 2.29 31.06 13.76
N ALA A 138 1.94 32.11 14.51
CA ALA A 138 1.00 33.15 14.05
C ALA A 138 1.32 33.76 12.67
N ASP A 139 2.59 34.08 12.41
CA ASP A 139 3.00 34.71 11.14
C ASP A 139 3.19 33.69 10.00
N ALA A 140 2.56 33.95 8.86
CA ALA A 140 2.60 33.08 7.67
C ALA A 140 4.02 32.83 7.13
N ILE A 141 4.95 33.78 7.31
CA ILE A 141 6.36 33.63 6.90
C ILE A 141 7.05 32.43 7.59
N HIS A 142 6.57 32.01 8.75
CA HIS A 142 7.10 30.88 9.51
C HIS A 142 6.38 29.56 9.23
N ARG A 143 5.40 29.55 8.31
CA ARG A 143 4.57 28.39 7.96
C ARG A 143 4.59 28.04 6.47
N GLY A 144 5.53 28.59 5.70
CA GLY A 144 5.62 28.31 4.26
C GLY A 144 5.95 26.85 3.94
N ALA A 145 5.91 26.53 2.64
CA ALA A 145 6.13 25.16 2.11
C ALA A 145 7.39 24.47 2.67
N GLY A 146 8.52 25.19 2.75
CA GLY A 146 9.79 24.62 3.26
C GLY A 146 9.76 24.24 4.74
N GLN A 147 8.77 24.71 5.51
CA GLN A 147 8.57 24.33 6.91
C GLN A 147 7.56 23.20 7.06
N ILE A 148 6.45 23.23 6.33
CA ILE A 148 5.34 22.29 6.50
C ILE A 148 5.56 20.98 5.72
N LEU A 149 6.00 21.05 4.46
CA LEU A 149 6.11 19.87 3.59
C LEU A 149 7.09 18.82 4.16
N PRO A 150 8.31 19.15 4.59
CA PRO A 150 9.22 18.16 5.17
C PRO A 150 8.67 17.57 6.49
N THR A 151 8.00 18.39 7.29
CA THR A 151 7.36 17.96 8.55
C THR A 151 6.20 17.02 8.29
N ALA A 152 5.36 17.31 7.30
CA ALA A 152 4.24 16.47 6.88
C ALA A 152 4.73 15.11 6.35
N ARG A 153 5.82 15.10 5.57
CA ARG A 153 6.46 13.86 5.12
C ARG A 153 6.99 13.03 6.30
N ARG A 154 7.76 13.67 7.21
CA ARG A 154 8.31 12.98 8.40
C ARG A 154 7.21 12.41 9.29
N VAL A 155 6.15 13.17 9.58
CA VAL A 155 5.08 12.70 10.46
C VAL A 155 4.27 11.57 9.81
N SER A 156 4.09 11.58 8.49
CA SER A 156 3.45 10.49 7.75
C SER A 156 4.26 9.19 7.88
N TYR A 157 5.59 9.26 7.72
CA TYR A 157 6.47 8.11 7.94
C TYR A 157 6.43 7.58 9.37
N ALA A 158 6.50 8.46 10.38
CA ALA A 158 6.38 8.05 11.78
C ALA A 158 5.05 7.34 12.04
N SER A 159 3.97 7.86 11.48
CA SER A 159 2.63 7.30 11.62
C SER A 159 2.53 5.92 10.99
N MET A 160 3.05 5.74 9.78
CA MET A 160 3.05 4.44 9.11
C MET A 160 3.90 3.40 9.85
N LEU A 161 5.07 3.79 10.35
CA LEU A 161 5.95 2.87 11.09
C LEU A 161 5.35 2.41 12.43
N THR A 162 4.39 3.15 12.98
CA THR A 162 3.69 2.80 14.24
C THR A 162 2.35 2.09 14.02
N ALA A 163 1.95 1.86 12.76
CA ALA A 163 0.66 1.33 12.32
C ALA A 163 0.75 -0.12 11.80
N SER A 164 1.66 -0.92 12.37
CA SER A 164 1.92 -2.30 11.92
C SER A 164 2.20 -2.36 10.40
N PRO A 165 3.32 -1.76 9.94
CA PRO A 165 3.63 -1.66 8.52
C PRO A 165 3.89 -3.04 7.91
N THR A 166 3.57 -3.22 6.63
CA THR A 166 3.88 -4.45 5.88
C THR A 166 3.97 -4.18 4.38
N LEU A 167 4.49 -5.13 3.60
CA LEU A 167 4.49 -5.07 2.14
C LEU A 167 3.31 -5.81 1.55
N LEU A 168 2.76 -5.25 0.48
CA LEU A 168 1.89 -5.94 -0.45
C LEU A 168 2.73 -6.52 -1.60
N GLU A 169 2.64 -7.83 -1.81
CA GLU A 169 3.17 -8.49 -2.98
C GLU A 169 2.10 -8.58 -4.08
N PRO A 170 2.47 -8.42 -5.36
CA PRO A 170 1.52 -8.61 -6.44
C PRO A 170 1.33 -10.12 -6.68
N VAL A 171 0.08 -10.50 -6.97
CA VAL A 171 -0.34 -11.87 -7.23
C VAL A 171 -0.93 -11.96 -8.64
N TYR A 172 -0.52 -12.98 -9.39
CA TYR A 172 -1.11 -13.32 -10.67
C TYR A 172 -2.28 -14.26 -10.52
N LEU A 173 -3.29 -14.07 -11.36
CA LEU A 173 -4.22 -15.12 -11.76
C LEU A 173 -3.56 -15.93 -12.87
N ALA A 174 -3.16 -17.16 -12.55
CA ALA A 174 -2.65 -18.14 -13.49
C ALA A 174 -3.82 -19.00 -14.00
N ASP A 175 -4.17 -18.83 -15.27
CA ASP A 175 -5.11 -19.67 -16.01
C ASP A 175 -4.31 -20.71 -16.82
N ILE A 176 -4.45 -21.98 -16.45
CA ILE A 176 -3.63 -23.07 -16.98
C ILE A 176 -4.52 -24.09 -17.66
N SER A 177 -4.33 -24.27 -18.96
CA SER A 177 -4.99 -25.31 -19.74
C SER A 177 -4.08 -26.53 -19.91
N CYS A 178 -4.55 -27.72 -19.55
CA CYS A 178 -3.81 -28.97 -19.74
C CYS A 178 -4.73 -30.17 -19.95
N PRO A 179 -4.22 -31.30 -20.50
CA PRO A 179 -4.94 -32.57 -20.43
C PRO A 179 -5.12 -33.06 -18.99
N GLN A 180 -6.21 -33.77 -18.71
CA GLN A 180 -6.54 -34.29 -17.37
C GLN A 180 -5.41 -35.15 -16.76
N ASP A 181 -4.70 -35.93 -17.59
CA ASP A 181 -3.61 -36.80 -17.12
C ASP A 181 -2.37 -36.03 -16.62
N SER A 182 -2.29 -34.72 -16.87
CA SER A 182 -1.13 -33.88 -16.55
C SER A 182 -1.39 -32.89 -15.41
N THR A 183 -2.57 -32.92 -14.78
CA THR A 183 -2.96 -32.02 -13.68
C THR A 183 -2.07 -32.17 -12.45
N GLY A 184 -1.67 -33.41 -12.11
CA GLY A 184 -0.82 -33.69 -10.94
C GLY A 184 0.52 -32.93 -10.97
N GLY A 185 1.13 -32.76 -12.15
CA GLY A 185 2.36 -31.99 -12.30
C GLY A 185 2.17 -30.49 -12.01
N ILE A 186 0.99 -29.96 -12.31
CA ILE A 186 0.64 -28.54 -12.10
C ILE A 186 0.53 -28.25 -10.60
N TYR A 187 -0.19 -29.10 -9.84
CA TYR A 187 -0.29 -28.97 -8.39
C TYR A 187 1.08 -28.97 -7.70
N GLY A 188 1.99 -29.85 -8.13
CA GLY A 188 3.35 -29.90 -7.59
C GLY A 188 4.14 -28.60 -7.83
N VAL A 189 4.10 -28.08 -9.07
CA VAL A 189 4.79 -26.82 -9.41
C VAL A 189 4.18 -25.63 -8.67
N LEU A 190 2.85 -25.56 -8.55
CA LEU A 190 2.20 -24.46 -7.82
C LEU A 190 2.50 -24.52 -6.32
N THR A 191 2.41 -25.70 -5.70
CA THR A 191 2.66 -25.86 -4.25
C THR A 191 4.07 -25.39 -3.85
N THR A 192 5.08 -25.76 -4.65
CA THR A 192 6.48 -25.32 -4.40
C THR A 192 6.70 -23.81 -4.57
N ARG A 193 5.75 -23.10 -5.19
CA ARG A 193 5.80 -21.67 -5.52
C ARG A 193 4.74 -20.87 -4.78
N ARG A 194 4.22 -21.40 -3.66
CA ARG A 194 3.14 -20.78 -2.87
C ARG A 194 1.86 -20.48 -3.67
N GLY A 195 1.66 -21.21 -4.76
CA GLY A 195 0.47 -21.08 -5.59
C GLY A 195 -0.72 -21.79 -4.97
N HIS A 196 -1.91 -21.21 -5.10
CA HIS A 196 -3.16 -21.75 -4.58
C HIS A 196 -4.17 -21.94 -5.71
N VAL A 197 -4.53 -23.19 -6.02
CA VAL A 197 -5.57 -23.53 -6.99
C VAL A 197 -6.92 -23.40 -6.31
N PHE A 198 -7.81 -22.57 -6.86
CA PHE A 198 -9.15 -22.34 -6.30
C PHE A 198 -10.29 -22.74 -7.24
N ALA A 199 -10.02 -22.95 -8.54
CA ALA A 199 -11.00 -23.46 -9.47
C ALA A 199 -10.39 -24.46 -10.46
N GLU A 200 -11.15 -25.49 -10.76
CA GLU A 200 -10.85 -26.53 -11.76
C GLU A 200 -12.11 -26.78 -12.58
N GLU A 201 -12.04 -26.53 -13.88
CA GLU A 201 -13.15 -26.68 -14.81
C GLU A 201 -12.77 -27.63 -15.94
N SER A 202 -13.47 -28.75 -16.05
CA SER A 202 -13.33 -29.68 -17.18
C SER A 202 -14.21 -29.23 -18.33
N ARG A 203 -13.64 -29.08 -19.54
CA ARG A 203 -14.43 -28.72 -20.72
C ARG A 203 -15.24 -29.93 -21.21
N PRO A 204 -16.59 -29.87 -21.24
CA PRO A 204 -17.39 -30.99 -21.71
C PRO A 204 -17.03 -31.38 -23.15
N GLY A 205 -16.78 -32.68 -23.39
CA GLY A 205 -16.41 -33.20 -24.71
C GLY A 205 -14.94 -33.01 -25.09
N SER A 206 -14.08 -32.50 -24.20
CA SER A 206 -12.63 -32.37 -24.40
C SER A 206 -11.86 -32.96 -23.20
N PRO A 207 -10.71 -33.63 -23.40
CA PRO A 207 -9.86 -34.08 -22.29
C PRO A 207 -9.08 -32.93 -21.62
N ILE A 208 -9.38 -31.67 -21.98
CA ILE A 208 -8.73 -30.47 -21.45
C ILE A 208 -9.44 -30.01 -20.17
N VAL A 209 -8.63 -29.83 -19.12
CA VAL A 209 -8.99 -29.21 -17.86
C VAL A 209 -8.38 -27.81 -17.81
N GLN A 210 -9.13 -26.87 -17.25
CA GLN A 210 -8.72 -25.50 -17.03
C GLN A 210 -8.61 -25.24 -15.52
N LEU A 211 -7.41 -24.89 -15.07
CA LEU A 211 -7.08 -24.64 -13.67
C LEU A 211 -6.85 -23.15 -13.47
N LYS A 212 -7.51 -22.55 -12.47
CA LYS A 212 -7.24 -21.18 -12.04
C LYS A 212 -6.57 -21.20 -10.68
N ALA A 213 -5.45 -20.49 -10.60
CA ALA A 213 -4.65 -20.41 -9.39
C ALA A 213 -4.13 -19.01 -9.13
N TYR A 214 -3.97 -18.66 -7.86
CA TYR A 214 -3.18 -17.51 -7.44
C TYR A 214 -1.70 -17.89 -7.41
N LEU A 215 -0.84 -17.03 -7.96
CA LEU A 215 0.61 -17.23 -8.01
C LEU A 215 1.33 -15.89 -7.71
N PRO A 216 2.09 -15.79 -6.61
CA PRO A 216 2.89 -14.60 -6.34
C PRO A 216 3.87 -14.30 -7.48
N VAL A 217 3.97 -13.04 -7.92
CA VAL A 217 4.83 -12.65 -9.05
C VAL A 217 6.32 -12.93 -8.76
N SER A 218 6.74 -12.82 -7.50
CA SER A 218 8.10 -13.18 -7.06
C SER A 218 8.44 -14.65 -7.35
N GLU A 219 7.44 -15.52 -7.31
CA GLU A 219 7.55 -16.96 -7.55
C GLU A 219 7.25 -17.33 -9.01
N SER A 220 6.93 -16.37 -9.89
CA SER A 220 6.60 -16.67 -11.29
C SER A 220 7.83 -16.85 -12.19
N PHE A 221 9.03 -16.46 -11.73
CA PHE A 221 10.25 -16.57 -12.52
C PHE A 221 10.60 -18.05 -12.78
N GLY A 222 10.69 -18.41 -14.07
CA GLY A 222 10.90 -19.79 -14.49
C GLY A 222 9.68 -20.71 -14.33
N PHE A 223 8.51 -20.17 -13.99
CA PHE A 223 7.28 -20.93 -13.82
C PHE A 223 6.90 -21.71 -15.08
N THR A 224 6.93 -21.05 -16.25
CA THR A 224 6.61 -21.68 -17.55
C THR A 224 7.52 -22.88 -17.86
N SER A 225 8.82 -22.76 -17.57
CA SER A 225 9.78 -23.85 -17.79
C SER A 225 9.55 -25.02 -16.83
N ALA A 226 9.31 -24.73 -15.54
CA ALA A 226 9.00 -25.74 -14.53
C ALA A 226 7.70 -26.48 -14.86
N LEU A 227 6.67 -25.74 -15.27
CA LEU A 227 5.39 -26.29 -15.69
C LEU A 227 5.53 -27.18 -16.94
N ARG A 228 6.32 -26.74 -17.93
CA ARG A 228 6.61 -27.52 -19.14
C ARG A 228 7.29 -28.84 -18.77
N ALA A 229 8.27 -28.82 -17.87
CA ALA A 229 8.98 -30.02 -17.44
C ALA A 229 8.05 -31.00 -16.69
N ALA A 230 7.22 -30.50 -15.77
CA ALA A 230 6.32 -31.32 -14.95
C ALA A 230 5.14 -31.93 -15.74
N THR A 231 4.79 -31.35 -16.89
CA THR A 231 3.62 -31.75 -17.69
C THR A 231 3.99 -32.36 -19.04
N GLY A 232 5.28 -32.59 -19.31
CA GLY A 232 5.76 -33.04 -20.63
C GLY A 232 5.45 -32.04 -21.75
N GLY A 233 5.32 -30.76 -21.42
CA GLY A 233 5.01 -29.66 -22.33
C GLY A 233 3.55 -29.56 -22.79
N LYS A 234 2.63 -30.21 -22.07
CA LYS A 234 1.21 -30.23 -22.40
C LYS A 234 0.39 -29.12 -21.74
N ALA A 235 0.95 -28.42 -20.76
CA ALA A 235 0.27 -27.32 -20.08
C ALA A 235 0.62 -25.95 -20.69
N PHE A 236 -0.40 -25.12 -20.84
CA PHE A 236 -0.30 -23.76 -21.37
C PHE A 236 -0.79 -22.77 -20.30
N PRO A 237 0.14 -22.05 -19.63
CA PRO A 237 -0.22 -21.05 -18.63
C PRO A 237 -0.42 -19.67 -19.28
N GLN A 238 -1.41 -18.94 -18.81
CA GLN A 238 -1.61 -17.50 -19.00
C GLN A 238 -1.66 -16.84 -17.63
N CYS A 239 -0.84 -15.82 -17.42
CA CYS A 239 -0.81 -15.07 -16.16
C CYS A 239 -1.24 -13.63 -16.42
N SER A 240 -2.22 -13.15 -15.66
CA SER A 240 -2.58 -11.73 -15.59
C SER A 240 -2.48 -11.25 -14.14
N PHE A 241 -2.19 -9.97 -13.93
CA PHE A 241 -2.30 -9.37 -12.58
C PHE A 241 -3.73 -9.51 -12.08
N ASP A 242 -3.88 -9.91 -10.82
CA ASP A 242 -5.18 -10.10 -10.18
C ASP A 242 -5.34 -9.13 -9.01
N HIS A 243 -4.54 -9.29 -7.95
CA HIS A 243 -4.64 -8.46 -6.76
C HIS A 243 -3.29 -8.28 -6.05
N TRP A 244 -3.33 -7.45 -5.01
CA TRP A 244 -2.24 -7.24 -4.06
C TRP A 244 -2.54 -8.02 -2.78
N GLU A 245 -1.56 -8.79 -2.30
CA GLU A 245 -1.68 -9.60 -1.09
C GLU A 245 -0.67 -9.14 -0.04
N ALA A 246 -1.09 -8.99 1.21
CA ALA A 246 -0.19 -8.61 2.29
C ALA A 246 0.70 -9.78 2.72
N LEU A 247 2.00 -9.53 2.90
CA LEU A 247 2.94 -10.52 3.43
C LEU A 247 2.68 -10.87 4.91
N ASN A 248 1.79 -10.12 5.60
CA ASN A 248 1.32 -10.34 6.97
C ASN A 248 2.43 -10.57 8.02
N THR A 249 3.63 -10.06 7.74
CA THR A 249 4.78 -10.13 8.64
C THR A 249 5.37 -8.75 8.83
N ASN A 250 5.89 -8.48 10.02
CA ASN A 250 6.40 -7.16 10.39
C ASN A 250 7.83 -6.98 9.84
N PRO A 251 8.07 -6.02 8.92
CA PRO A 251 9.38 -5.78 8.33
C PRO A 251 10.42 -5.23 9.32
N LEU A 252 10.00 -4.76 10.49
CA LEU A 252 10.91 -4.26 11.54
C LEU A 252 11.49 -5.38 12.40
N ILE A 253 10.97 -6.62 12.28
CA ILE A 253 11.50 -7.79 12.98
C ILE A 253 12.45 -8.52 12.03
N GLU A 254 13.71 -8.63 12.43
CA GLU A 254 14.75 -9.33 11.68
C GLU A 254 14.39 -10.80 11.44
N GLY A 255 14.70 -11.30 10.24
CA GLY A 255 14.45 -12.69 9.85
C GLY A 255 13.00 -13.01 9.44
N THR A 256 12.11 -12.02 9.43
CA THR A 256 10.80 -12.19 8.79
C THR A 256 10.93 -12.07 7.27
N LYS A 257 10.04 -12.74 6.53
CA LYS A 257 10.02 -12.66 5.06
C LYS A 257 9.86 -11.23 4.55
N CYS A 258 9.02 -10.42 5.21
CA CYS A 258 8.86 -9.02 4.85
C CYS A 258 10.16 -8.23 5.11
N ASN A 259 10.86 -8.48 6.22
CA ASN A 259 12.15 -7.85 6.50
C ASN A 259 13.20 -8.20 5.44
N GLU A 260 13.38 -9.48 5.12
CA GLU A 260 14.32 -9.94 4.09
C GLU A 260 14.03 -9.30 2.73
N THR A 261 12.74 -9.23 2.36
CA THR A 261 12.30 -8.61 1.10
C THR A 261 12.59 -7.12 1.08
N VAL A 262 12.32 -6.40 2.18
CA VAL A 262 12.64 -4.98 2.32
C VAL A 262 14.14 -4.75 2.20
N LEU A 263 14.97 -5.50 2.93
CA LEU A 263 16.43 -5.35 2.88
C LEU A 263 16.99 -5.61 1.47
N ALA A 264 16.48 -6.62 0.77
CA ALA A 264 16.87 -6.92 -0.61
C ALA A 264 16.49 -5.79 -1.58
N ILE A 265 15.31 -5.17 -1.42
CA ILE A 265 14.89 -4.02 -2.23
C ILE A 265 15.80 -2.81 -1.94
N ARG A 266 16.11 -2.54 -0.67
CA ARG A 266 16.97 -1.42 -0.27
C ARG A 266 18.39 -1.56 -0.83
N GLU A 267 18.96 -2.75 -0.73
CA GLU A 267 20.28 -3.08 -1.29
C GLU A 267 20.29 -2.91 -2.81
N ARG A 268 19.27 -3.41 -3.51
CA ARG A 268 19.10 -3.23 -4.96
C ARG A 268 18.98 -1.76 -5.38
N LYS A 269 18.26 -0.95 -4.59
CA LYS A 269 18.10 0.50 -4.85
C LYS A 269 19.34 1.32 -4.50
N GLY A 270 20.33 0.75 -3.81
CA GLY A 270 21.52 1.47 -3.37
C GLY A 270 21.25 2.49 -2.25
N ILE A 271 20.15 2.32 -1.50
CA ILE A 271 19.83 3.14 -0.32
C ILE A 271 20.37 2.46 0.95
N ASN A 272 20.36 3.18 2.08
CA ASN A 272 20.86 2.62 3.35
C ASN A 272 20.19 1.26 3.62
N LYS A 273 20.97 0.20 3.86
CA LYS A 273 20.44 -1.16 4.02
C LYS A 273 19.47 -1.27 5.19
N GLU A 274 19.73 -0.57 6.29
CA GLU A 274 18.85 -0.59 7.46
C GLU A 274 17.55 0.17 7.21
N ILE A 275 16.45 -0.37 7.73
CA ILE A 275 15.16 0.31 7.73
C ILE A 275 15.25 1.48 8.71
N PRO A 276 14.87 2.71 8.30
CA PRO A 276 14.86 3.85 9.20
C PRO A 276 14.04 3.61 10.47
N THR A 277 14.64 3.85 11.63
CA THR A 277 13.96 3.73 12.93
C THR A 277 12.97 4.87 13.15
N LEU A 278 11.99 4.63 14.02
CA LEU A 278 10.97 5.61 14.38
C LEU A 278 11.57 6.93 14.91
N ASP A 279 12.65 6.85 15.69
CA ASP A 279 13.34 8.01 16.28
C ASP A 279 13.87 9.01 15.24
N ARG A 280 14.05 8.59 13.98
CA ARG A 280 14.43 9.49 12.89
C ARG A 280 13.30 10.47 12.53
N TYR A 281 12.05 10.06 12.73
CA TYR A 281 10.88 10.77 12.25
C TYR A 281 10.00 11.33 13.36
N LEU A 282 9.96 10.65 14.51
CA LEU A 282 9.14 11.02 15.66
C LEU A 282 9.89 12.01 16.55
N ASP A 283 9.36 13.22 16.66
CA ASP A 283 9.87 14.21 17.59
C ASP A 283 9.17 14.07 18.94
N LYS A 284 9.93 14.23 20.04
CA LYS A 284 9.37 14.31 21.40
C LYS A 284 8.80 15.72 21.65
N LEU A 285 7.77 15.81 22.50
CA LEU A 285 7.13 17.08 22.89
C LEU A 285 8.16 18.11 23.39
#